data_AF-A0A271M3P4-F1
#
_entry.id   AF-A0A271M3P4-F1
#
_cell.length_a   1.000
_cell.length_b   1.000
_cell.length_c   1.000
_cell.angle_alpha   90.00
_cell.angle_beta   90.00
_cell.angle_gamma   90.00
#
_symmetry.space_group_name_H-M   'P 1'
#
loop_
_entity.id
_entity.type
_entity.pdbx_description
1 polymer ?
#
loop_
_entity_poly.entity_id
_entity_poly.type
_entity_poly.pdbx_seq_one_letter_code
_entity_poly.pdbx_strand_id
1 'polypeptide(L)'
;MKSKVNILNAVKYVSGIVLLIGIMNFSIGFFVSGFSVLTPIGIGAVVGAVFVFLMGIFFVATEEMINKDYAKLKVISIKMENGAPDNV
;
A
#
# COMPACT_ATOMS: atom_id res chain seq x y z
N MET A 1 -6.33 15.77 3.66
CA MET A 1 -5.11 15.20 3.04
C MET A 1 -4.17 14.45 4.01
N LYS A 2 -4.57 14.13 5.25
CA LYS A 2 -3.64 13.57 6.26
C LYS A 2 -3.55 12.03 6.30
N SER A 3 -4.62 11.28 6.01
CA SER A 3 -4.61 9.80 6.14
C SER A 3 -4.00 9.06 4.95
N LYS A 4 -4.17 9.56 3.72
CA LYS A 4 -3.66 8.91 2.49
C LYS A 4 -2.13 8.84 2.46
N VAL A 5 -1.47 9.93 2.86
CA VAL A 5 -0.01 9.97 3.01
C VAL A 5 0.46 9.01 4.11
N ASN A 6 -0.36 8.84 5.17
CA ASN A 6 -0.01 7.96 6.28
C ASN A 6 -0.04 6.47 5.90
N ILE A 7 -1.04 5.99 5.15
CA ILE A 7 -1.13 4.55 4.82
C ILE A 7 -0.01 4.14 3.85
N LEU A 8 0.28 4.96 2.83
CA LEU A 8 1.38 4.71 1.91
C LEU A 8 2.73 4.72 2.64
N ASN A 9 2.92 5.66 3.56
CA ASN A 9 4.16 5.75 4.32
C ASN A 9 4.31 4.58 5.31
N ALA A 10 3.21 4.14 5.93
CA ALA A 10 3.19 2.98 6.82
C ALA A 10 3.52 1.69 6.06
N VAL A 11 2.85 1.43 4.93
CA VAL A 11 3.13 0.29 4.06
C VAL A 11 4.59 0.31 3.63
N LYS A 12 5.10 1.45 3.15
CA LYS A 12 6.47 1.61 2.69
C LYS A 12 7.50 1.33 3.80
N TYR A 13 7.23 1.75 5.03
CA TYR A 13 8.12 1.49 6.17
C TYR A 13 8.08 0.02 6.59
N VAL A 14 6.88 -0.56 6.70
CA VAL A 14 6.70 -1.97 7.10
C VAL A 14 7.29 -2.90 6.06
N SER A 15 6.95 -2.73 4.78
CA SER A 15 7.50 -3.56 3.70
C SER A 15 9.01 -3.39 3.56
N GLY A 16 9.53 -2.18 3.77
CA GLY A 16 10.96 -1.89 3.74
C GLY A 16 11.72 -2.64 4.83
N ILE A 17 11.23 -2.63 6.07
CA ILE A 17 11.84 -3.37 7.19
C ILE A 17 11.78 -4.88 6.94
N VAL A 18 10.63 -5.40 6.52
CA VAL A 18 10.47 -6.84 6.26
C VAL A 18 11.38 -7.29 5.10
N LEU A 19 11.50 -6.48 4.05
CA LEU A 19 12.40 -6.75 2.93
C LEU A 19 13.87 -6.74 3.38
N LEU A 20 14.26 -5.77 4.20
CA LEU A 20 15.62 -5.67 4.73
C LEU A 20 15.99 -6.91 5.57
N ILE A 21 15.09 -7.35 6.44
CA ILE A 21 15.26 -8.56 7.26
C ILE A 21 15.31 -9.80 6.37
N GLY A 22 14.45 -9.89 5.35
CA GLY A 22 14.45 -10.99 4.38
C GLY A 22 15.75 -11.09 3.60
N ILE A 23 16.29 -9.97 3.13
CA ILE A 23 17.59 -9.91 2.44
C ILE A 23 18.72 -10.32 3.38
N MET A 24 18.74 -9.82 4.63
CA MET A 24 19.75 -10.25 5.61
C MET A 24 19.71 -11.75 5.86
N ASN A 25 18.53 -12.32 6.11
CA ASN A 25 18.38 -13.75 6.34
C ASN A 25 18.76 -14.58 5.09
N PHE A 26 18.41 -14.10 3.90
CA PHE A 26 18.81 -14.72 2.64
C PHE A 26 20.34 -14.71 2.47
N SER A 27 20.99 -13.55 2.67
CA SER A 27 22.44 -13.44 2.57
C SER A 27 23.16 -14.34 3.59
N ILE A 28 22.72 -14.35 4.85
CA ILE A 28 23.32 -15.21 5.88
C ILE A 28 23.13 -16.69 5.53
N GLY A 29 21.92 -17.11 5.15
CA GLY A 29 21.65 -18.50 4.76
C GLY A 29 22.40 -18.96 3.52
N PHE A 30 22.60 -18.06 2.54
CA PHE A 30 23.24 -18.37 1.27
C PHE A 30 24.77 -18.40 1.35
N PHE A 31 25.39 -17.44 2.05
CA PHE A 31 26.84 -17.33 2.12
C PHE A 31 27.47 -18.15 3.24
N VAL A 32 26.74 -18.48 4.31
CA VAL A 32 27.26 -19.30 5.42
C VAL A 32 26.88 -20.76 5.19
N SER A 33 27.89 -21.59 4.86
CA SER A 33 27.76 -23.03 4.69
C SER A 33 27.44 -23.71 6.03
N GLY A 34 26.15 -23.82 6.33
CA GLY A 34 25.65 -24.44 7.57
C GLY A 34 24.18 -24.16 7.84
N PHE A 35 23.61 -23.12 7.23
CA PHE A 35 22.23 -22.70 7.44
C PHE A 35 21.34 -22.93 6.20
N SER A 36 21.35 -24.15 5.66
CA SER A 36 20.55 -24.51 4.47
C SER A 36 19.04 -24.22 4.63
N VAL A 37 18.54 -24.19 5.87
CA VAL A 37 17.14 -23.87 6.20
C VAL A 37 16.86 -22.35 6.18
N LEU A 38 17.86 -21.49 6.39
CA LEU A 38 17.67 -20.03 6.33
C LEU A 38 17.48 -19.52 4.91
N THR A 39 18.08 -20.17 3.91
CA THR A 39 17.95 -19.76 2.50
C THR A 39 16.49 -19.76 2.02
N PRO A 40 15.70 -20.85 2.17
CA PRO A 40 14.29 -20.83 1.80
C PRO A 40 13.45 -19.89 2.68
N ILE A 41 13.80 -19.70 3.96
CA ILE A 41 13.14 -18.70 4.82
C ILE A 41 13.39 -17.28 4.31
N GLY A 42 14.62 -16.96 3.92
CA GLY A 42 15.00 -15.67 3.33
C GLY A 42 14.28 -15.42 2.00
N ILE A 43 14.21 -16.43 1.13
CA ILE A 43 13.43 -16.34 -0.12
C ILE A 43 11.95 -16.08 0.18
N GLY A 44 11.36 -16.83 1.12
CA GLY A 44 9.97 -16.64 1.54
C GLY A 44 9.70 -15.25 2.10
N ALA A 45 10.61 -14.72 2.91
CA ALA A 45 10.52 -13.37 3.47
C ALA A 45 10.62 -12.29 2.39
N VAL A 46 11.51 -12.43 1.40
CA VAL A 46 11.63 -11.48 0.28
C VAL A 46 10.39 -11.51 -0.60
N VAL A 47 9.92 -12.69 -0.99
CA VAL A 47 8.70 -12.84 -1.80
C VAL A 47 7.48 -12.31 -1.04
N GLY A 48 7.36 -12.64 0.24
CA GLY A 48 6.29 -12.13 1.12
C GLY A 48 6.32 -10.60 1.25
N ALA A 49 7.51 -10.00 1.41
CA ALA A 49 7.66 -8.54 1.48
C ALA A 49 7.19 -7.86 0.19
N VAL A 50 7.49 -8.44 -0.98
CA VAL A 50 7.03 -7.94 -2.28
C VAL A 50 5.50 -8.03 -2.39
N PHE A 51 4.89 -9.13 -1.95
CA PHE A 51 3.44 -9.27 -1.93
C PHE A 51 2.75 -8.23 -1.02
N VAL A 52 3.27 -8.02 0.18
CA VAL A 52 2.75 -6.98 1.11
C VAL A 52 2.88 -5.59 0.51
N PHE A 53 4.00 -5.31 -0.16
CA PHE A 53 4.23 -4.04 -0.84
C PHE A 53 3.22 -3.80 -1.96
N LEU A 54 3.00 -4.80 -2.82
CA LEU A 54 2.01 -4.72 -3.91
C LEU A 54 0.60 -4.51 -3.37
N MET A 55 0.18 -5.29 -2.35
CA MET A 55 -1.12 -5.13 -1.70
C MET A 55 -1.31 -3.70 -1.17
N GLY A 56 -0.30 -3.13 -0.53
CA GLY A 56 -0.39 -1.78 -0.01
C GLY A 56 -0.44 -0.70 -1.10
N ILE A 57 0.24 -0.89 -2.24
CA ILE A 57 0.09 0.01 -3.41
C ILE A 57 -1.33 -0.07 -3.97
N PHE A 58 -1.89 -1.27 -4.12
CA PHE A 58 -3.26 -1.45 -4.59
C PHE A 58 -4.26 -0.75 -3.67
N PHE A 59 -4.09 -0.89 -2.36
CA PHE A 59 -4.96 -0.23 -1.37
C PHE A 59 -4.96 1.30 -1.53
N VAL A 60 -3.77 1.90 -1.68
CA VAL A 60 -3.63 3.35 -1.92
C VAL A 60 -4.30 3.75 -3.24
N ALA A 61 -4.10 2.99 -4.30
CA ALA A 61 -4.72 3.26 -5.60
C ALA A 61 -6.26 3.21 -5.52
N THR A 62 -6.82 2.19 -4.84
CA THR A 62 -8.27 2.08 -4.62
C THR A 62 -8.81 3.24 -3.80
N GLU A 63 -8.12 3.66 -2.74
CA GLU A 63 -8.51 4.85 -1.96
C GLU A 63 -8.47 6.15 -2.79
N GLU A 64 -7.56 6.26 -3.76
CA GLU A 64 -7.52 7.41 -4.67
C GLU A 64 -8.69 7.40 -5.65
N MET A 65 -9.02 6.24 -6.23
CA MET A 65 -10.16 6.08 -7.14
C MET A 65 -11.49 6.40 -6.45
N ILE A 66 -11.74 5.77 -5.30
CA ILE A 66 -12.96 5.98 -4.51
C ILE A 66 -13.12 7.47 -4.13
N ASN A 67 -12.04 8.13 -3.73
CA ASN A 67 -12.08 9.54 -3.36
C ASN A 67 -12.38 10.47 -4.55
N LYS A 68 -11.92 10.13 -5.76
CA LYS A 68 -12.28 10.86 -6.99
C LYS A 68 -13.77 10.75 -7.28
N ASP A 69 -14.36 9.57 -7.09
CA ASP A 69 -15.79 9.36 -7.32
C ASP A 69 -16.65 10.15 -6.32
N TYR A 70 -16.32 10.10 -5.02
CA TYR A 70 -17.02 10.93 -4.02
C TYR A 70 -16.88 12.43 -4.27
N ALA A 71 -15.70 12.90 -4.69
CA ALA A 71 -15.50 14.31 -5.04
C ALA A 71 -16.37 14.71 -6.23
N LYS A 72 -16.47 13.86 -7.25
CA LYS A 72 -17.31 14.10 -8.42
C LYS A 72 -18.79 14.13 -8.05
N LEU A 73 -19.26 13.20 -7.22
CA LEU A 73 -20.64 13.18 -6.73
C LEU A 73 -20.97 14.45 -5.94
N LYS A 74 -20.06 14.91 -5.07
CA LYS A 74 -20.24 16.15 -4.29
C LYS A 74 -20.44 17.36 -5.20
N VAL A 75 -19.63 17.48 -6.25
CA VAL A 75 -19.74 18.58 -7.23
C VAL A 75 -21.08 18.53 -7.98
N ILE A 76 -21.54 17.33 -8.35
CA ILE A 76 -22.84 17.15 -9.03
C ILE A 76 -23.98 17.58 -8.11
N SER A 77 -24.00 17.13 -6.85
CA SER A 77 -25.04 17.52 -5.88
C SER A 77 -25.10 19.03 -5.65
N ILE A 78 -23.95 19.71 -5.50
CA ILE A 78 -23.93 21.19 -5.35
C ILE A 78 -24.47 21.88 -6.61
N LYS A 79 -24.15 21.35 -7.80
CA LYS A 79 -24.67 21.90 -9.07
C LYS A 79 -26.19 21.72 -9.21
N MET A 80 -26.74 20.62 -8.67
CA MET A 80 -28.19 20.36 -8.68
C MET A 80 -28.94 21.22 -7.66
N GLU A 81 -28.35 21.47 -6.48
CA GLU A 81 -28.89 22.36 -5.46
C GLU A 81 -28.90 23.82 -5.93
N ASN A 82 -27.80 24.31 -6.49
CA ASN A 82 -27.69 25.69 -6.98
C ASN A 82 -28.37 25.93 -8.35
N GLY A 83 -28.78 24.86 -9.01
CA GLY A 83 -29.51 24.89 -10.29
C GLY A 83 -31.00 24.60 -10.14
N ALA A 84 -31.47 24.33 -8.92
CA ALA A 84 -32.89 24.25 -8.64
C ALA A 84 -33.49 25.65 -8.80
N PRO A 85 -34.54 25.84 -9.63
CA PRO A 85 -35.22 27.13 -9.70
C PRO A 85 -35.75 27.44 -8.30
N ASP A 86 -35.43 28.65 -7.82
CA ASP A 86 -35.95 29.22 -6.59
C ASP A 86 -37.46 28.96 -6.56
N ASN A 87 -37.86 28.03 -5.70
CA ASN A 87 -39.26 27.70 -5.52
C ASN A 87 -39.93 28.94 -4.91
N VAL A 88 -40.70 29.62 -5.77
CA VAL A 88 -41.71 30.66 -5.50
C VAL A 88 -42.46 30.39 -4.21
#